data_AF-A0A6I3LP98-F1
#
_entry.id   AF-A0A6I3LP98-F1
#
_cell.length_a   1.000
_cell.length_b   1.000
_cell.length_c   1.000
_cell.angle_alpha   90.00
_cell.angle_beta   90.00
_cell.angle_gamma   90.00
#
_symmetry.space_group_name_H-M   'P 1'
#
loop_
_entity.id
_entity.type
_entity.pdbx_description
1 polymer ?
#
loop_
_entity_poly.entity_id
_entity_poly.type
_entity_poly.pdbx_seq_one_letter_code
_entity_poly.pdbx_strand_id
1 'polypeptide(L)'
;MRKAYILSDQNVIIEVAKTNSDRFMLLMELIHTNDISTHQFFNIEFNLEDTRKKIIELLNERSDIALDLPSYVGRFTEEEIFVNFNFQGKSYKLCTTGFDNKIIFLLNIYMYVLENNIESKLKCKLLIVNNGKEFRDWLEKLQ
;
A
#
# COMPACT_ATOMS: atom_id res chain seq x y z
N MET A 1 -0.79 -5.78 17.28
CA MET A 1 -1.54 -6.05 16.04
C MET A 1 -0.54 -6.24 14.94
N ARG A 2 -0.62 -7.35 14.20
CA ARG A 2 0.35 -7.70 13.16
C ARG A 2 0.37 -6.66 12.03
N LYS A 3 1.55 -6.43 11.48
CA LYS A 3 1.81 -5.54 10.35
C LYS A 3 2.54 -6.32 9.27
N ALA A 4 2.19 -6.06 8.03
CA ALA A 4 2.84 -6.54 6.83
C ALA A 4 3.63 -5.39 6.22
N TYR A 5 4.95 -5.55 6.16
CA TYR A 5 5.89 -4.59 5.57
C TYR A 5 6.27 -5.08 4.18
N ILE A 6 5.99 -4.26 3.16
CA ILE A 6 6.45 -4.47 1.80
C ILE A 6 7.79 -3.75 1.68
N LEU A 7 8.83 -4.48 1.32
CA LEU A 7 10.20 -3.98 1.28
C LEU A 7 10.80 -4.18 -0.11
N SER A 8 11.71 -3.28 -0.49
CA SER A 8 12.57 -3.47 -1.67
C SER A 8 13.57 -4.60 -1.46
N ASP A 9 14.32 -4.95 -2.49
CA ASP A 9 15.46 -5.86 -2.40
C ASP A 9 16.58 -5.31 -1.48
N GLN A 10 16.75 -3.99 -1.34
CA GLN A 10 17.63 -3.35 -0.34
C GLN A 10 16.97 -3.17 1.05
N ASN A 11 15.81 -3.78 1.29
CA ASN A 11 15.07 -3.70 2.56
C ASN A 11 14.54 -2.29 2.90
N VAL A 12 14.37 -1.41 1.90
CA VAL A 12 13.69 -0.12 2.10
C VAL A 12 12.18 -0.35 2.16
N ILE A 13 11.48 0.29 3.09
CA ILE A 13 10.03 0.18 3.20
C ILE A 13 9.36 0.87 2.02
N ILE A 14 8.61 0.11 1.23
CA ILE A 14 7.76 0.60 0.15
C ILE A 14 6.42 1.02 0.75
N GLU A 15 5.79 0.13 1.52
CA GLU A 15 4.50 0.40 2.15
C GLU A 15 4.19 -0.59 3.29
N VAL A 16 3.22 -0.27 4.17
CA VAL A 16 2.85 -1.08 5.34
C VAL A 16 1.34 -1.21 5.48
N ALA A 17 0.86 -2.44 5.60
CA ALA A 17 -0.54 -2.74 5.90
C ALA A 17 -0.71 -3.39 7.28
N LYS A 18 -1.85 -3.15 7.94
CA LYS A 18 -2.26 -3.93 9.13
C LYS A 18 -2.91 -5.21 8.63
N THR A 19 -2.63 -6.37 9.22
CA THR A 19 -3.12 -7.66 8.69
C THR A 19 -4.64 -7.85 8.72
N ASN A 20 -5.38 -6.96 9.39
CA ASN A 20 -6.84 -6.93 9.43
C ASN A 20 -7.45 -5.73 8.68
N SER A 21 -6.66 -5.05 7.84
CA SER A 21 -7.12 -3.89 7.07
C SER A 21 -7.42 -4.28 5.63
N ASP A 22 -8.30 -3.52 4.97
CA ASP A 22 -8.59 -3.71 3.54
C ASP A 22 -7.33 -3.61 2.67
N ARG A 23 -6.37 -2.76 3.06
CA ARG A 23 -5.06 -2.66 2.37
C ARG A 23 -4.32 -4.00 2.35
N PHE A 24 -4.40 -4.75 3.45
CA PHE A 24 -3.80 -6.07 3.51
C PHE A 24 -4.59 -7.09 2.69
N MET A 25 -5.92 -7.05 2.71
CA MET A 25 -6.72 -7.92 1.85
C MET A 25 -6.40 -7.70 0.36
N LEU A 26 -6.28 -6.43 -0.07
CA LEU A 26 -5.85 -6.07 -1.42
C LEU A 26 -4.42 -6.56 -1.74
N LEU A 27 -3.50 -6.45 -0.80
CA LEU A 27 -2.13 -6.98 -0.98
C LEU A 27 -2.17 -8.49 -1.26
N MET A 28 -2.91 -9.25 -0.46
CA MET A 28 -3.00 -10.71 -0.59
C MET A 28 -3.64 -11.11 -1.93
N GLU A 29 -4.66 -10.37 -2.38
CA GLU A 29 -5.27 -10.54 -3.70
C GLU A 29 -4.24 -10.34 -4.83
N LEU A 30 -3.45 -9.27 -4.76
CA LEU A 30 -2.46 -8.91 -5.80
C LEU A 30 -1.30 -9.89 -5.92
N ILE A 31 -0.81 -10.43 -4.79
CA ILE A 31 0.31 -11.39 -4.79
C ILE A 31 -0.19 -12.85 -4.90
N HIS A 32 -1.50 -13.04 -5.07
CA HIS A 32 -2.16 -14.34 -5.21
C HIS A 32 -1.77 -15.38 -4.15
N THR A 33 -1.65 -14.95 -2.88
CA THR A 33 -1.36 -15.86 -1.77
C THR A 33 -2.47 -15.81 -0.72
N ASN A 34 -2.71 -16.95 -0.07
CA ASN A 34 -3.62 -17.07 1.08
C ASN A 34 -2.89 -17.55 2.34
N ASP A 35 -1.58 -17.80 2.26
CA ASP A 35 -0.81 -18.31 3.38
C ASP A 35 -0.24 -17.16 4.22
N ILE A 36 -0.79 -17.00 5.43
CA ILE A 36 -0.39 -15.95 6.39
C ILE A 36 0.03 -16.59 7.72
N SER A 37 0.70 -17.74 7.64
CA SER A 37 1.27 -18.34 8.83
C SER A 37 2.29 -17.38 9.51
N THR A 38 2.52 -17.60 10.79
CA THR A 38 3.20 -16.68 11.71
C THR A 38 4.61 -16.31 11.26
N HIS A 39 5.03 -15.06 11.49
CA HIS A 39 6.40 -14.53 11.24
C HIS A 39 7.05 -15.05 9.96
N GLN A 40 6.53 -14.64 8.81
CA GLN A 40 7.07 -15.08 7.54
C GLN A 40 7.62 -13.92 6.75
N PHE A 41 8.82 -14.18 6.24
CA PHE A 41 9.46 -13.43 5.20
C PHE A 41 9.21 -14.18 3.89
N PHE A 42 8.67 -13.48 2.90
CA PHE A 42 8.41 -14.04 1.58
C PHE A 42 8.96 -13.13 0.50
N ASN A 43 9.42 -13.73 -0.59
CA ASN A 43 9.60 -12.99 -1.83
C ASN A 43 8.25 -12.96 -2.54
N ILE A 44 7.82 -11.76 -2.92
CA ILE A 44 6.58 -11.50 -3.64
C ILE A 44 6.92 -10.80 -4.96
N GLU A 45 6.06 -10.94 -5.96
CA GLU A 45 6.22 -10.26 -7.24
C GLU A 45 4.98 -9.40 -7.48
N PHE A 46 5.19 -8.11 -7.75
CA PHE A 46 4.13 -7.24 -8.22
C PHE A 46 4.15 -7.18 -9.74
N ASN A 47 3.00 -7.48 -10.35
CA ASN A 47 2.75 -7.21 -11.75
C ASN A 47 2.21 -5.78 -11.88
N LEU A 48 2.91 -4.94 -12.66
CA LEU A 48 2.54 -3.54 -12.88
C LEU A 48 1.15 -3.42 -13.50
N GLU A 49 0.81 -4.30 -14.45
CA GLU A 49 -0.46 -4.26 -15.17
C GLU A 49 -1.63 -4.67 -14.27
N ASP A 50 -1.45 -5.71 -13.45
CA ASP A 50 -2.50 -6.15 -12.51
C ASP A 50 -2.74 -5.11 -11.42
N THR A 51 -1.66 -4.52 -10.90
CA THR A 51 -1.73 -3.40 -9.94
C THR A 51 -2.47 -2.21 -10.57
N ARG A 52 -2.14 -1.85 -11.83
CA ARG A 52 -2.78 -0.77 -12.58
C ARG A 52 -4.28 -1.02 -12.76
N LYS A 53 -4.66 -2.23 -13.16
CA LYS A 53 -6.07 -2.63 -13.33
C LYS A 53 -6.84 -2.48 -12.03
N LYS A 54 -6.27 -2.93 -10.91
CA LYS A 54 -6.92 -2.83 -9.60
C LYS A 54 -7.07 -1.38 -9.13
N ILE A 55 -6.11 -0.50 -9.42
CA ILE A 55 -6.24 0.94 -9.16
C ILE A 55 -7.41 1.51 -9.97
N ILE A 56 -7.52 1.18 -11.26
CA ILE A 56 -8.61 1.66 -12.13
C ILE A 56 -9.97 1.14 -11.63
N GLU A 57 -10.05 -0.12 -11.25
CA GLU A 57 -11.25 -0.73 -10.65
C GLU A 57 -11.70 0.07 -9.42
N LEU A 58 -10.80 0.28 -8.45
CA LEU A 58 -11.12 1.04 -7.24
C LEU A 58 -11.49 2.50 -7.54
N LEU A 59 -10.83 3.14 -8.52
CA LEU A 59 -11.16 4.50 -8.94
C LEU A 59 -12.55 4.59 -9.58
N ASN A 60 -13.02 3.53 -10.25
CA ASN A 60 -14.37 3.46 -10.82
C ASN A 60 -15.44 3.13 -9.77
N GLU A 61 -15.09 2.35 -8.74
CA GLU A 61 -15.96 2.05 -7.59
C GLU A 61 -16.08 3.23 -6.63
N ARG A 62 -15.09 4.13 -6.65
CA ARG A 62 -15.05 5.32 -5.81
C ARG A 62 -16.32 6.14 -6.06
N SER A 63 -17.11 6.30 -5.00
CA SER A 63 -18.27 7.17 -5.06
C SER A 63 -17.84 8.62 -5.32
N ASP A 64 -18.52 9.30 -6.25
CA ASP A 64 -18.36 10.74 -6.51
C ASP A 64 -18.81 11.61 -5.32
N ILE A 65 -19.38 11.00 -4.28
CA ILE A 65 -19.77 11.71 -3.06
C ILE A 65 -18.50 12.31 -2.47
N ALA A 66 -18.36 13.63 -2.65
CA ALA A 66 -17.38 14.44 -1.96
C ALA A 66 -17.45 14.04 -0.49
N LEU A 67 -16.34 13.53 0.06
CA LEU A 67 -16.26 13.12 1.45
C LEU A 67 -17.00 14.16 2.27
N ASP A 68 -18.13 13.76 2.85
CA ASP A 68 -18.77 14.54 3.88
C ASP A 68 -17.74 14.63 5.00
N LEU A 69 -17.01 15.74 4.98
CA LEU A 69 -15.99 16.17 5.92
C LEU A 69 -16.56 16.83 7.20
N PRO A 70 -17.85 16.73 7.64
CA PRO A 70 -18.27 17.37 8.90
C PRO A 70 -17.40 17.04 10.11
N SER A 71 -16.76 15.87 10.12
CA SER A 71 -15.89 15.42 11.23
C SER A 71 -14.51 16.07 11.27
N TYR A 72 -14.06 16.71 10.18
CA TYR A 72 -12.68 17.18 10.00
C TYR A 72 -12.54 18.71 9.93
N VAL A 73 -13.64 19.43 9.66
CA VAL A 73 -13.63 20.90 9.58
C VAL A 73 -13.09 21.49 10.88
N GLY A 74 -11.94 22.17 10.79
CA GLY A 74 -11.30 22.89 11.89
C GLY A 74 -10.36 22.08 12.80
N ARG A 75 -10.16 20.78 12.57
CA ARG A 75 -9.28 19.93 13.40
C ARG A 75 -7.97 19.54 12.74
N PHE A 76 -7.93 19.45 11.42
CA PHE A 76 -6.77 19.06 10.64
C PHE A 76 -6.70 19.94 9.39
N THR A 77 -5.48 20.19 8.89
CA THR A 77 -5.28 20.88 7.62
C THR A 77 -5.66 19.96 6.45
N GLU A 78 -5.94 20.56 5.31
CA GLU A 78 -6.25 19.81 4.10
C GLU A 78 -5.11 18.87 3.68
N GLU A 79 -3.87 19.30 3.87
CA GLU A 79 -2.65 18.56 3.56
C GLU A 79 -2.43 17.35 4.48
N GLU A 80 -3.01 17.36 5.69
CA GLU A 80 -2.98 16.23 6.61
C GLU A 80 -4.02 15.16 6.24
N ILE A 81 -5.13 15.58 5.63
CA ILE A 81 -6.26 14.70 5.31
C ILE A 81 -6.15 14.17 3.87
N PHE A 82 -5.58 14.93 2.95
CA PHE A 82 -5.57 14.62 1.53
C PHE A 82 -4.17 14.53 0.96
N VAL A 83 -3.99 13.56 0.06
CA VAL A 83 -2.80 13.45 -0.79
C VAL A 83 -3.22 13.60 -2.24
N ASN A 84 -2.38 14.31 -3.01
CA ASN A 84 -2.58 14.47 -4.44
C ASN A 84 -1.69 13.46 -5.18
N PHE A 85 -2.31 12.63 -6.01
CA PHE A 85 -1.61 11.68 -6.88
C PHE A 85 -1.87 12.00 -8.34
N ASN A 86 -0.83 11.90 -9.16
CA ASN A 86 -0.96 11.92 -10.61
C ASN A 86 -0.94 10.47 -11.12
N PHE A 87 -2.03 10.03 -11.72
CA PHE A 87 -2.15 8.68 -12.28
C PHE A 87 -2.71 8.75 -13.70
N GLN A 88 -1.96 8.21 -14.66
CA GLN A 88 -2.30 8.22 -16.10
C GLN A 88 -2.69 9.61 -16.64
N GLY A 89 -1.95 10.65 -16.22
CA GLY A 89 -2.16 12.03 -16.66
C GLY A 89 -3.36 12.74 -16.02
N LYS A 90 -4.02 12.12 -15.02
CA LYS A 90 -5.09 12.74 -14.22
C LYS A 90 -4.62 12.96 -12.79
N SER A 91 -4.98 14.11 -12.22
CA SER A 91 -4.75 14.40 -10.79
C SER A 91 -5.94 13.92 -9.96
N TYR A 92 -5.63 13.16 -8.91
CA TYR A 92 -6.59 12.65 -7.94
C TYR A 92 -6.25 13.20 -6.57
N LYS A 93 -7.23 13.87 -5.94
CA LYS A 93 -7.17 14.24 -4.53
C LYS A 93 -7.82 13.12 -3.71
N LEU A 94 -7.01 12.39 -2.96
CA LEU A 94 -7.39 11.16 -2.25
C LEU A 94 -7.31 11.38 -0.74
N CYS A 95 -8.34 10.96 0.00
CA CYS A 95 -8.32 11.01 1.45
C CYS A 95 -7.39 9.94 2.04
N THR A 96 -6.57 10.30 3.01
CA THR A 96 -5.66 9.39 3.72
C THR A 96 -6.41 8.39 4.61
N THR A 97 -7.74 8.48 4.71
CA THR A 97 -8.61 7.59 5.47
C THR A 97 -9.75 7.04 4.62
N GLY A 98 -10.47 6.05 5.16
CA GLY A 98 -11.63 5.46 4.49
C GLY A 98 -11.25 4.72 3.19
N PHE A 99 -12.13 4.80 2.19
CA PHE A 99 -12.00 4.05 0.94
C PHE A 99 -10.73 4.43 0.15
N ASP A 100 -10.44 5.72 0.02
CA ASP A 100 -9.31 6.26 -0.74
C ASP A 100 -7.95 5.77 -0.21
N ASN A 101 -7.85 5.41 1.08
CA ASN A 101 -6.63 4.85 1.67
C ASN A 101 -6.17 3.55 0.99
N LYS A 102 -7.10 2.79 0.41
CA LYS A 102 -6.79 1.60 -0.42
C LYS A 102 -6.13 1.98 -1.74
N ILE A 103 -6.62 3.05 -2.37
CA ILE A 103 -6.10 3.55 -3.65
C ILE A 103 -4.70 4.12 -3.44
N ILE A 104 -4.50 4.93 -2.40
CA ILE A 104 -3.19 5.49 -2.02
C ILE A 104 -2.17 4.36 -1.81
N PHE A 105 -2.56 3.30 -1.08
CA PHE A 105 -1.71 2.14 -0.84
C PHE A 105 -1.24 1.46 -2.14
N LEU A 106 -2.14 1.24 -3.09
CA LEU A 106 -1.77 0.65 -4.38
C LEU A 106 -0.95 1.60 -5.25
N LEU A 107 -1.25 2.91 -5.21
CA LEU A 107 -0.47 3.91 -5.95
C LEU A 107 0.98 3.99 -5.45
N ASN A 108 1.22 3.91 -4.14
CA ASN A 108 2.58 3.86 -3.60
C ASN A 108 3.37 2.66 -4.16
N ILE A 109 2.75 1.47 -4.16
CA ILE A 109 3.35 0.26 -4.73
C ILE A 109 3.57 0.43 -6.24
N TYR A 110 2.56 0.89 -6.96
CA TYR A 110 2.61 1.08 -8.42
C TYR A 110 3.73 2.04 -8.83
N MET A 111 3.83 3.20 -8.17
CA MET A 111 4.87 4.20 -8.45
C MET A 111 6.25 3.63 -8.17
N TYR A 112 6.41 2.91 -7.05
CA TYR A 112 7.67 2.25 -6.74
C TYR A 112 8.08 1.23 -7.81
N VAL A 113 7.14 0.39 -8.27
CA VAL A 113 7.36 -0.58 -9.36
C VAL A 113 7.72 0.13 -10.67
N LEU A 114 7.03 1.21 -11.00
CA LEU A 114 7.24 1.99 -12.22
C LEU A 114 8.63 2.65 -12.25
N GLU A 115 9.09 3.19 -11.12
CA GLU A 115 10.37 3.89 -11.01
C GLU A 115 11.58 2.95 -11.00
N ASN A 116 11.39 1.71 -10.53
CA ASN A 116 12.49 0.77 -10.26
C ASN A 116 12.53 -0.42 -11.23
N ASN A 117 11.72 -0.44 -12.30
CA ASN A 117 11.62 -1.62 -13.14
C ASN A 117 11.56 -1.37 -14.65
N ILE A 118 12.34 -2.15 -15.41
CA ILE A 118 12.39 -2.15 -16.88
C ILE A 118 11.42 -3.20 -17.46
N GLU A 119 11.06 -4.24 -16.70
CA GLU A 119 10.40 -5.47 -17.19
C GLU A 119 8.95 -5.69 -16.71
N SER A 120 8.22 -4.64 -16.32
CA SER A 120 6.80 -4.68 -15.91
C SER A 120 6.44 -5.55 -14.68
N LYS A 121 7.43 -6.18 -14.04
CA LYS A 121 7.28 -7.06 -12.86
C LYS A 121 8.40 -6.83 -11.87
N LEU A 122 8.08 -6.48 -10.62
CA LEU A 122 9.08 -6.22 -9.58
C LEU A 122 9.02 -7.24 -8.45
N LYS A 123 10.18 -7.82 -8.14
CA LYS A 123 10.37 -8.65 -6.96
C LYS A 123 10.57 -7.78 -5.73
N CYS A 124 9.71 -7.96 -4.74
CA CYS A 124 9.76 -7.32 -3.44
C CYS A 124 9.83 -8.38 -2.34
N LYS A 125 10.07 -7.93 -1.12
CA LYS A 125 10.04 -8.76 0.08
C LYS A 125 8.81 -8.40 0.90
N LEU A 126 8.13 -9.38 1.46
CA LEU A 126 7.03 -9.20 2.40
C LEU A 126 7.45 -9.74 3.76
N LEU A 127 7.39 -8.89 4.78
CA LEU A 127 7.71 -9.26 6.15
C LEU A 127 6.51 -9.01 7.06
N ILE A 128 6.01 -10.07 7.70
CA ILE A 128 4.88 -9.96 8.64
C ILE A 128 5.37 -10.13 10.08
N VAL A 129 5.20 -9.09 10.90
CA VAL A 129 5.60 -9.06 12.32
C VAL A 129 4.43 -8.72 13.24
N ASN A 130 4.51 -9.03 14.53
CA ASN A 130 3.44 -8.75 15.50
C ASN A 130 3.42 -7.30 15.98
N ASN A 131 4.55 -6.62 15.91
CA ASN A 131 4.73 -5.26 16.41
C ASN A 131 5.94 -4.58 15.75
N GLY A 132 6.08 -3.27 15.97
CA GLY A 132 7.19 -2.50 15.39
C GLY A 132 8.55 -2.77 16.03
N LYS A 133 8.61 -3.36 17.24
CA LYS A 133 9.88 -3.76 17.85
C LYS A 133 10.49 -4.92 17.08
N GLU A 134 9.70 -5.96 16.82
CA GLU A 134 10.14 -7.12 16.04
C GLU A 134 10.64 -6.75 14.64
N PHE A 135 10.04 -5.74 14.00
CA PHE A 135 10.56 -5.21 12.73
C PHE A 135 11.95 -4.60 12.88
N ARG A 136 12.18 -3.81 13.93
CA ARG A 136 13.50 -3.22 14.20
C ARG A 136 14.53 -4.29 14.56
N ASP A 137 14.18 -5.21 15.44
CA ASP A 137 15.03 -6.34 15.82
C ASP A 137 15.40 -7.20 14.59
N TRP A 138 14.52 -7.30 13.59
CA TRP A 138 14.81 -7.96 12.31
C TRP A 138 15.77 -7.15 11.44
N LEU A 139 15.58 -5.83 11.32
CA LEU A 139 16.47 -4.94 10.57
C LEU A 139 17.90 -4.94 11.15
N GLU A 140 18.03 -4.92 12.47
CA GLU A 140 19.33 -4.95 13.16
C GLU A 140 20.12 -6.24 12.89
N LYS A 141 19.44 -7.38 12.67
CA LYS A 141 20.09 -8.66 12.34
C LYS A 141 20.65 -8.74 10.91
N LEU A 142 20.30 -7.78 10.05
CA LEU A 142 20.78 -7.73 8.67
C LEU A 142 22.07 -6.92 8.50
N GLN A 143 22.51 -6.21 9.55
CA GLN A 143 23.73 -5.40 9.61
C GLN A 143 24.91 -6.23 10.13
#